data_AF-A0A1X6YGE3-F1
#
_entry.id   AF-A0A1X6YGE3-F1
#
_cell.length_a   1.000
_cell.length_b   1.000
_cell.length_c   1.000
_cell.angle_alpha   90.00
_cell.angle_beta   90.00
_cell.angle_gamma   90.00
#
_symmetry.space_group_name_H-M   'P 1'
#
loop_
_entity.id
_entity.type
_entity.pdbx_description
1 polymer ?
#
loop_
_entity_poly.entity_id
_entity_poly.type
_entity_poly.pdbx_seq_one_letter_code
_entity_poly.pdbx_strand_id
1 'polypeptide(L)'
;MSIQFEGKAGGAISARNASTELDCETAALLRAAIRPVFSSAISWSNLTEILKDKGYRLAFRQGLLCITDRTTGDRVCGLRFLGFDFKDLVRQLGRPIVVARGNEADGDVLSARPTANGV
;
A
#
# COMPACT_ATOMS: atom_id res chain seq x y z
N MET A 1 58.65 3.30 -13.86
CA MET A 1 57.36 2.72 -14.31
C MET A 1 56.27 3.34 -13.46
N SER A 2 55.42 4.17 -14.07
CA SER A 2 54.31 4.85 -13.42
C SER A 2 53.03 4.15 -13.82
N ILE A 3 52.23 3.70 -12.85
CA ILE A 3 50.82 3.42 -13.08
C ILE A 3 50.01 4.35 -12.18
N GLN A 4 49.48 5.39 -12.82
CA GLN A 4 48.44 6.22 -12.23
C GLN A 4 47.12 5.49 -12.45
N PHE A 5 46.34 5.31 -11.38
CA PHE A 5 44.92 4.99 -11.49
C PHE A 5 44.13 6.19 -10.99
N GLU A 6 43.88 7.12 -11.92
CA GLU A 6 42.86 8.15 -11.78
C GLU A 6 41.48 7.49 -11.87
N GLY A 7 40.81 7.39 -10.72
CA GLY A 7 39.37 7.12 -10.62
C GLY A 7 38.66 8.35 -10.08
N LYS A 8 38.62 9.40 -10.89
CA LYS A 8 38.01 10.70 -10.61
C LYS A 8 36.48 10.59 -10.41
N ALA A 9 36.06 11.02 -9.22
CA ALA A 9 34.84 11.75 -8.88
C ALA A 9 33.49 11.34 -9.50
N GLY A 10 32.56 10.99 -8.61
CA GLY A 10 31.31 11.76 -8.51
C GLY A 10 30.26 11.46 -9.57
N GLY A 11 29.76 10.23 -9.60
CA GLY A 11 28.42 9.95 -10.10
C GLY A 11 27.44 10.08 -8.94
N ALA A 12 26.77 11.23 -8.83
CA ALA A 12 25.70 11.46 -7.87
C ALA A 12 24.75 10.27 -7.84
N ILE A 13 24.61 9.61 -6.68
CA ILE A 13 23.48 8.73 -6.44
C ILE A 13 22.25 9.64 -6.57
N SER A 14 21.61 9.51 -7.72
CA SER A 14 20.46 10.29 -8.12
C SER A 14 19.36 10.00 -7.10
N ALA A 15 19.11 10.95 -6.21
CA ALA A 15 18.01 10.97 -5.25
C ALA A 15 16.65 11.05 -5.98
N ARG A 16 16.34 10.03 -6.77
CA ARG A 16 15.19 9.95 -7.67
C ARG A 16 14.56 8.55 -7.64
N ASN A 17 14.49 7.98 -6.45
CA ASN A 17 13.40 7.10 -6.04
C ASN A 17 13.41 7.01 -4.51
N ALA A 18 13.01 8.09 -3.84
CA ALA A 18 12.73 8.09 -2.40
C ALA A 18 11.41 7.34 -2.10
N SER A 19 11.23 6.17 -2.71
CA SER A 19 10.22 5.20 -2.31
C SER A 19 10.88 4.34 -1.25
N THR A 20 10.80 4.77 0.02
CA THR A 20 10.74 3.93 1.23
C THR A 20 11.00 2.43 0.99
N GLU A 21 12.26 2.07 0.72
CA GLU A 21 12.68 0.68 0.81
C GLU A 21 12.76 0.37 2.31
N LEU A 22 11.66 -0.18 2.83
CA LEU A 22 11.62 -0.72 4.19
C LEU A 22 12.80 -1.68 4.34
N ASP A 23 13.61 -1.50 5.40
CA ASP A 23 14.60 -2.50 5.77
C ASP A 23 13.92 -3.87 5.98
N CYS A 24 14.65 -4.94 5.71
CA CYS A 24 14.17 -6.32 5.79
C CYS A 24 13.47 -6.63 7.13
N GLU A 25 13.97 -6.12 8.25
CA GLU A 25 13.36 -6.30 9.57
C GLU A 25 11.99 -5.60 9.64
N THR A 26 11.94 -4.33 9.25
CA THR A 26 10.69 -3.55 9.29
C THR A 26 9.67 -4.12 8.31
N ALA A 27 10.11 -4.56 7.14
CA ALA A 27 9.29 -5.24 6.15
C ALA A 27 8.72 -6.57 6.71
N ALA A 28 9.55 -7.40 7.34
CA ALA A 28 9.11 -8.66 7.94
C ALA A 28 8.08 -8.42 9.04
N LEU A 29 8.31 -7.46 9.93
CA LEU A 29 7.40 -7.09 11.02
C LEU A 29 6.08 -6.54 10.48
N LEU A 30 6.12 -5.61 9.51
CA LEU A 30 4.92 -5.08 8.87
C LEU A 30 4.11 -6.20 8.22
N ARG A 31 4.78 -7.08 7.48
CA ARG A 31 4.13 -8.24 6.85
C ARG A 31 3.50 -9.17 7.88
N ALA A 32 4.20 -9.49 8.96
CA ALA A 32 3.69 -10.35 10.03
C ALA A 32 2.50 -9.72 10.77
N ALA A 33 2.49 -8.40 10.98
CA ALA A 33 1.41 -7.70 11.66
C ALA A 33 0.15 -7.55 10.79
N ILE A 34 0.32 -7.32 9.48
CA ILE A 34 -0.80 -6.99 8.60
C ILE A 34 -1.42 -8.22 7.93
N ARG A 35 -0.63 -9.24 7.58
CA ARG A 35 -1.18 -10.45 6.93
C ARG A 35 -2.34 -11.10 7.69
N PRO A 36 -2.31 -11.26 9.03
CA PRO A 36 -3.43 -11.83 9.77
C PRO A 36 -4.72 -11.04 9.60
N VAL A 37 -4.63 -9.71 9.43
CA VAL A 37 -5.81 -8.84 9.22
C VAL A 37 -6.50 -9.16 7.90
N PHE A 38 -5.74 -9.45 6.85
CA PHE A 38 -6.30 -9.88 5.56
C PHE A 38 -6.88 -11.29 5.63
N SER A 39 -6.18 -12.21 6.29
CA SER A 39 -6.63 -13.60 6.41
C SER A 39 -7.90 -13.76 7.25
N SER A 40 -8.09 -12.95 8.29
CA SER A 40 -9.24 -13.02 9.20
C SER A 40 -10.41 -12.13 8.80
N ALA A 41 -10.25 -11.30 7.77
CA ALA A 41 -11.32 -10.42 7.32
C ALA A 41 -12.53 -11.21 6.79
N ILE A 42 -13.71 -10.86 7.28
CA ILE A 42 -14.99 -11.44 6.83
C ILE A 42 -15.72 -10.54 5.82
N SER A 43 -15.30 -9.27 5.70
CA SER A 43 -15.84 -8.29 4.77
C SER A 43 -14.83 -7.16 4.52
N TRP A 44 -15.00 -6.42 3.42
CA TRP A 44 -14.22 -5.21 3.14
C TRP A 44 -14.35 -4.16 4.26
N SER A 45 -15.56 -4.02 4.82
CA SER A 45 -15.83 -3.15 5.97
C SER A 45 -14.94 -3.48 7.16
N ASN A 46 -14.99 -4.74 7.60
CA ASN A 46 -14.19 -5.23 8.72
C ASN A 46 -12.68 -5.03 8.47
N LEU A 47 -12.21 -5.35 7.25
CA LEU A 47 -10.82 -5.12 6.85
C LEU A 47 -10.41 -3.64 6.97
N THR A 48 -11.22 -2.74 6.41
CA THR A 48 -10.94 -1.30 6.44
C THR A 48 -10.99 -0.72 7.86
N GLU A 49 -11.88 -1.21 8.72
CA GLU A 49 -11.95 -0.75 10.12
C GLU A 49 -10.73 -1.18 10.94
N ILE A 50 -10.30 -2.45 10.82
CA ILE A 50 -9.10 -2.92 11.52
C ILE A 50 -7.85 -2.18 11.02
N LEU A 51 -7.74 -1.93 9.71
CA LEU A 51 -6.62 -1.14 9.17
C LEU A 51 -6.66 0.31 9.67
N LYS A 52 -7.85 0.91 9.74
CA LYS A 52 -8.04 2.29 10.23
C LYS A 52 -7.62 2.46 11.70
N ASP A 53 -7.96 1.49 12.55
CA ASP A 53 -7.52 1.44 13.95
C ASP A 53 -5.98 1.42 14.06
N LYS A 54 -5.33 0.70 13.15
CA LYS A 54 -3.87 0.62 13.04
C LYS A 54 -3.20 1.83 12.37
N GLY A 55 -3.95 2.87 12.02
CA GLY A 55 -3.41 4.05 11.36
C GLY A 55 -3.21 3.91 9.85
N TYR A 56 -3.85 2.92 9.23
CA TYR A 56 -3.74 2.65 7.80
C TYR A 56 -5.07 2.85 7.06
N ARG A 57 -5.00 2.95 5.73
CA ARG A 57 -6.16 2.89 4.84
C ARG A 57 -5.92 1.91 3.71
N LEU A 58 -7.01 1.43 3.12
CA LEU A 58 -6.98 0.57 1.94
C LEU A 58 -7.37 1.40 0.72
N ALA A 59 -6.50 1.48 -0.28
CA ALA A 59 -6.69 2.33 -1.45
C ALA A 59 -6.16 1.67 -2.73
N PHE A 60 -6.79 2.00 -3.85
CA PHE A 60 -6.24 1.80 -5.18
C PHE A 60 -5.31 2.96 -5.51
N ARG A 61 -4.07 2.61 -5.89
CA ARG A 61 -3.09 3.54 -6.47
C ARG A 61 -2.61 2.97 -7.78
N GLN A 62 -2.80 3.72 -8.87
CA GLN A 62 -2.47 3.30 -10.23
C GLN A 62 -3.10 1.94 -10.56
N GLY A 63 -4.36 1.74 -10.16
CA GLY A 63 -5.10 0.49 -10.36
C GLY A 63 -4.67 -0.70 -9.48
N LEU A 64 -3.73 -0.52 -8.56
CA LEU A 64 -3.28 -1.57 -7.64
C LEU A 64 -3.79 -1.33 -6.22
N LEU A 65 -4.40 -2.35 -5.63
CA LEU A 65 -4.78 -2.31 -4.22
C LEU A 65 -3.53 -2.28 -3.34
N CYS A 66 -3.47 -1.28 -2.46
CA CYS A 66 -2.37 -1.05 -1.54
C CYS A 66 -2.86 -0.48 -0.22
N ILE A 67 -1.99 -0.56 0.77
CA ILE A 67 -2.15 0.07 2.06
C ILE A 67 -1.44 1.41 2.01
N THR A 68 -2.12 2.44 2.47
CA THR A 68 -1.54 3.78 2.64
C THR A 68 -1.56 4.17 4.11
N ASP A 69 -0.62 5.03 4.49
CA ASP A 69 -0.68 5.71 5.77
C ASP A 69 -1.96 6.57 5.83
N ARG A 70 -2.64 6.56 6.97
CA ARG A 70 -3.91 7.27 7.12
C ARG A 70 -3.75 8.79 7.20
N THR A 71 -2.60 9.25 7.67
CA THR A 71 -2.27 10.65 7.97
C THR A 71 -1.62 11.33 6.78
N THR A 72 -0.58 10.73 6.21
CA THR A 72 0.17 11.29 5.08
C THR A 72 -0.42 10.90 3.73
N GLY A 73 -1.14 9.77 3.66
CA GLY A 73 -1.66 9.22 2.41
C GLY A 73 -0.61 8.48 1.57
N ASP A 74 0.64 8.39 2.05
CA ASP A 74 1.72 7.69 1.37
C ASP A 74 1.47 6.20 1.28
N ARG A 75 1.93 5.60 0.19
CA ARG A 75 1.86 4.15 0.00
C ARG A 75 2.82 3.47 0.96
N VAL A 76 2.29 2.57 1.79
CA VAL A 76 3.05 1.75 2.73
C VAL A 76 3.46 0.43 2.06
N CYS A 77 2.50 -0.35 1.57
CA CYS A 77 2.79 -1.60 0.87
C CYS A 77 1.64 -2.05 -0.05
N GLY A 78 1.92 -2.92 -1.02
CA GLY A 78 0.90 -3.50 -1.91
C GLY A 78 0.46 -4.90 -1.48
N LEU A 79 -0.62 -5.43 -2.07
CA LEU A 79 -1.08 -6.80 -1.78
C LEU A 79 -0.02 -7.89 -2.00
N ARG A 80 0.77 -7.79 -3.08
CA ARG A 80 1.83 -8.76 -3.40
C ARG A 80 2.88 -8.88 -2.29
N PHE A 81 3.18 -7.76 -1.62
CA PHE A 81 4.08 -7.76 -0.46
C PHE A 81 3.52 -8.58 0.70
N LEU A 82 2.20 -8.62 0.86
CA LEU A 82 1.52 -9.44 1.87
C LEU A 82 1.34 -10.90 1.41
N GLY A 83 1.55 -11.18 0.13
CA GLY A 83 1.35 -12.50 -0.48
C GLY A 83 -0.11 -12.80 -0.79
N PHE A 84 -0.90 -11.75 -1.09
CA PHE A 84 -2.28 -11.89 -1.55
C PHE A 84 -2.42 -11.40 -2.98
N ASP A 85 -3.38 -11.99 -3.67
CA ASP A 85 -3.88 -11.52 -4.96
C ASP A 85 -5.25 -10.88 -4.78
N PHE A 86 -5.49 -9.78 -5.49
CA PHE A 86 -6.75 -9.05 -5.40
C PHE A 86 -7.96 -9.93 -5.76
N LYS A 87 -7.77 -10.83 -6.74
CA LYS A 87 -8.80 -11.77 -7.18
C LYS A 87 -9.26 -12.70 -6.06
N ASP A 88 -8.35 -13.19 -5.23
CA ASP A 88 -8.68 -14.09 -4.13
C ASP A 88 -9.39 -13.33 -3.01
N LEU A 89 -8.98 -12.10 -2.71
CA LEU A 89 -9.71 -11.24 -1.77
C LEU A 89 -11.12 -10.93 -2.27
N VAL A 90 -11.32 -10.69 -3.57
CA VAL A 90 -12.67 -10.49 -4.12
C VAL A 90 -13.52 -11.75 -4.06
N ARG A 91 -12.91 -12.93 -4.22
CA ARG A 91 -13.61 -14.22 -4.05
C ARG A 91 -14.02 -14.46 -2.61
N GLN A 92 -13.19 -14.08 -1.65
CA GLN A 92 -13.44 -14.26 -0.22
C GLN A 92 -14.40 -13.22 0.36
N LEU A 93 -14.20 -11.93 0.03
CA LEU A 93 -14.87 -10.78 0.65
C LEU A 93 -15.98 -10.19 -0.22
N GLY A 94 -16.13 -10.66 -1.47
CA GLY A 94 -17.01 -10.06 -2.47
C GLY A 94 -16.39 -8.87 -3.19
N ARG A 95 -17.20 -8.07 -3.91
CA ARG A 95 -16.69 -6.89 -4.63
C ARG A 95 -16.52 -5.69 -3.69
N PRO A 96 -15.36 -5.01 -3.68
CA PRO A 96 -15.20 -3.80 -2.87
C PRO A 96 -16.01 -2.64 -3.44
N ILE A 97 -16.44 -1.74 -2.57
CA ILE A 97 -16.98 -0.44 -2.95
C ILE A 97 -15.81 0.54 -3.00
N VAL A 98 -15.57 1.14 -4.17
CA VAL A 98 -14.45 2.05 -4.40
C VAL A 98 -14.99 3.42 -4.80
N VAL A 99 -14.49 4.47 -4.15
CA VAL A 99 -14.71 5.85 -4.60
C VAL A 99 -13.50 6.27 -5.40
N ALA A 100 -13.71 6.55 -6.68
CA ALA A 100 -12.66 7.04 -7.57
C ALA A 100 -12.10 8.37 -7.04
N ARG A 101 -10.78 8.50 -7.11
CA ARG A 101 -10.02 9.71 -6.78
C ARG A 101 -9.17 10.06 -7.98
N GLY A 102 -9.29 11.29 -8.50
CA GLY A 102 -8.51 11.71 -9.66
C GLY A 102 -8.78 10.87 -10.91
N ASN A 103 -7.77 10.74 -11.77
CA ASN A 103 -7.92 10.17 -13.13
C ASN A 103 -7.07 8.91 -13.40
N GLU A 104 -6.27 8.45 -12.44
CA GLU A 104 -5.25 7.40 -12.64
C GLU A 104 -5.69 6.01 -12.13
N ALA A 105 -7.00 5.72 -12.19
CA ALA A 105 -7.59 4.54 -11.53
C ALA A 105 -7.27 4.46 -10.02
N ASP A 106 -7.14 5.63 -9.41
CA ASP A 106 -6.97 5.82 -7.98
C ASP A 106 -8.33 5.78 -7.29
N GLY A 107 -8.37 5.31 -6.06
CA GLY A 107 -9.60 5.27 -5.30
C GLY A 107 -9.45 4.80 -3.87
N ASP A 108 -10.40 5.17 -3.01
CA ASP A 108 -10.45 4.68 -1.63
C ASP A 108 -11.45 3.52 -1.53
N VAL A 109 -11.07 2.44 -0.84
CA VAL A 109 -12.03 1.38 -0.50
C VAL A 109 -12.86 1.84 0.68
N LEU A 110 -14.19 1.80 0.51
CA LEU A 110 -15.11 2.21 1.55
C LEU A 110 -15.54 1.03 2.42
N SER A 111 -15.74 1.31 3.70
CA SER A 111 -16.33 0.37 4.65
C SER A 111 -17.84 0.20 4.46
N ALA A 112 -18.53 1.15 3.86
CA ALA A 112 -19.96 1.08 3.59
C ALA A 112 -20.28 1.83 2.30
N ARG A 113 -21.45 1.56 1.73
CA ARG A 113 -21.96 2.37 0.62
C ARG A 113 -22.07 3.82 1.10
N PRO A 114 -21.53 4.80 0.37
CA PRO A 114 -21.70 6.19 0.74
C PRO A 114 -23.20 6.50 0.60
N THR A 115 -23.85 6.74 1.74
CA THR A 115 -25.22 7.27 1.74
C THR A 115 -25.12 8.72 1.25
N ALA A 116 -25.98 9.09 0.30
CA ALA A 116 -25.93 10.39 -0.36
C ALA A 116 -26.36 11.57 0.55
N ASN A 117 -26.08 11.52 1.85
CA ASN A 117 -26.26 12.64 2.77
C ASN A 117 -24.90 13.25 3.08
N GLY A 118 -24.54 14.25 2.27
CA GLY A 118 -23.26 14.95 2.36
C GLY A 118 -23.19 16.17 1.44
N VAL A 119 -24.28 16.94 1.35
CA VAL A 119 -24.28 18.41 1.22
C VAL A 119 -25.57 18.94 1.83
#